data_AF-A0A7S0U0W7-F1
#
_entry.id   AF-A0A7S0U0W7-F1
#
_cell.length_a   1.000
_cell.length_b   1.000
_cell.length_c   1.000
_cell.angle_alpha   90.00
_cell.angle_beta   90.00
_cell.angle_gamma   90.00
#
_symmetry.space_group_name_H-M   'P 1'
#
loop_
_entity.id
_entity.type
_entity.pdbx_description
1 polymer ?
#
loop_
_entity_poly.entity_id
_entity_poly.type
_entity_poly.pdbx_seq_one_letter_code
_entity_poly.pdbx_strand_id
1 'polypeptide(L)'
;FVVPFLDEVKSWEKKLSTIGECCDIWLVTQRKWQYLEGIFVGSDDIRLQLPDAAKEFDKIDKTWMKIMADTAKNTNAHDACLAEGRVGVLTEMSGNLDKCQKSLTDYLETKRNAFPRFFFISDDELLSVLGTSDVTSIQEHMLKLFDNCAELIFARNNRIVKGMVSAEGESFEFRTVVNVEGAVETWMTAVSIEMKITLRAIMKESVFFYPKHQRLKWMDMSLGMCCQTGIKVWWTWEIEDVFNRVRLGDKNAMKAYGAKLKNEVNDLVKEVRTDLKKLMRKKVN
;
A
#
# COMPACT_ATOMS: atom_id res chain seq x y z
N PHE A 1 28.26 38.61 -50.24
CA PHE A 1 29.03 37.43 -49.79
C PHE A 1 28.17 36.24 -49.38
N VAL A 2 26.89 36.38 -48.98
CA VAL A 2 26.03 35.26 -48.54
C VAL A 2 25.26 34.55 -49.67
N VAL A 3 25.01 35.24 -50.80
CA VAL A 3 24.20 34.75 -51.93
C VAL A 3 24.64 33.37 -52.47
N PRO A 4 25.94 33.04 -52.64
CA PRO A 4 26.34 31.74 -53.20
C PRO A 4 26.03 30.53 -52.31
N PHE A 5 25.85 30.72 -51.01
CA PHE A 5 25.64 29.65 -50.03
C PHE A 5 24.21 29.61 -49.50
N LEU A 6 23.33 30.49 -49.99
CA LEU A 6 21.98 30.67 -49.44
C LEU A 6 21.16 29.36 -49.48
N ASP A 7 21.26 28.62 -50.57
CA ASP A 7 20.53 27.36 -50.74
C ASP A 7 21.08 26.24 -49.84
N GLU A 8 22.40 26.22 -49.65
CA GLU A 8 23.06 25.27 -48.76
C GLU A 8 22.72 25.56 -47.29
N VAL A 9 22.73 26.83 -46.89
CA VAL A 9 22.32 27.27 -45.55
C VAL A 9 20.86 26.92 -45.28
N LYS A 10 19.94 27.21 -46.22
CA LYS A 10 18.52 26.83 -46.08
C LYS A 10 18.30 25.32 -46.00
N SER A 11 19.07 24.55 -46.76
CA SER A 11 19.02 23.08 -46.72
C SER A 11 19.45 22.56 -45.34
N TRP A 12 20.57 23.07 -44.82
CA TRP A 12 21.06 22.71 -43.50
C TRP A 12 20.15 23.19 -42.38
N GLU A 13 19.58 24.38 -42.48
CA GLU A 13 18.58 24.88 -41.53
C GLU A 13 17.39 23.92 -41.43
N LYS A 14 16.83 23.50 -42.57
CA LYS A 14 15.74 22.52 -42.59
C LYS A 14 16.16 21.17 -42.00
N LYS A 15 17.33 20.65 -42.38
CA LYS A 15 17.85 19.38 -41.86
C LYS A 15 18.07 19.42 -40.35
N LEU A 16 18.73 20.46 -39.85
CA LEU A 16 19.01 20.64 -38.43
C LEU A 16 17.72 20.82 -37.61
N SER A 17 16.73 21.54 -38.16
CA SER A 17 15.40 21.65 -37.56
C SER A 17 14.73 20.28 -37.42
N THR A 18 14.70 19.49 -38.49
CA THR A 18 14.16 18.12 -38.45
C THR A 18 14.94 17.19 -37.52
N ILE A 19 16.26 17.32 -37.45
CA ILE A 19 17.09 16.54 -36.51
C ILE A 19 16.74 16.92 -35.06
N GLY A 20 16.58 18.22 -34.76
CA GLY A 20 16.16 18.68 -33.44
C GLY A 20 14.81 18.11 -33.04
N GLU A 21 13.80 18.25 -33.90
CA GLU A 21 12.46 17.68 -33.68
C GLU A 21 12.51 16.15 -33.48
N CYS A 22 13.30 15.46 -34.30
CA CYS A 22 13.49 14.01 -34.19
C CYS A 22 14.09 13.62 -32.83
N CYS A 23 15.12 14.33 -32.36
CA CYS A 23 15.75 14.05 -31.06
C CYS A 23 14.78 14.26 -29.90
N ASP A 24 13.98 15.34 -29.94
CA ASP A 24 13.00 15.65 -28.90
C ASP A 24 11.94 14.55 -28.78
N ILE A 25 11.32 14.15 -29.89
CA ILE A 25 10.31 13.08 -29.88
C ILE A 25 10.94 11.72 -29.55
N TRP A 26 12.19 11.48 -29.95
CA TRP A 26 12.91 10.25 -29.63
C TRP A 26 13.07 10.08 -28.12
N LEU A 27 13.54 11.13 -27.43
CA LEU A 27 13.73 11.10 -25.97
C LEU A 27 12.41 10.95 -25.22
N VAL A 28 11.33 11.58 -25.71
CA VAL A 28 9.98 11.39 -25.15
C VAL A 28 9.52 9.94 -25.31
N THR A 29 9.65 9.39 -26.53
CA THR A 29 9.26 8.02 -26.86
C THR A 29 10.07 7.02 -26.03
N GLN A 30 11.37 7.22 -25.90
CA GLN A 30 12.26 6.37 -25.11
C GLN A 30 11.83 6.30 -23.65
N ARG A 31 11.57 7.44 -23.00
CA ARG A 31 11.16 7.46 -21.59
C ARG A 31 9.85 6.70 -21.37
N LYS A 32 8.86 6.91 -22.25
CA LYS A 32 7.58 6.20 -22.20
C LYS A 32 7.75 4.69 -22.42
N TRP A 33 8.57 4.32 -23.41
CA TRP A 33 8.86 2.92 -23.71
C TRP A 33 9.57 2.23 -22.55
N GLN A 34 10.60 2.83 -21.94
CA GLN A 34 11.33 2.24 -20.80
C GLN A 34 10.42 1.98 -19.59
N TYR A 35 9.51 2.90 -19.29
CA TYR A 35 8.53 2.71 -18.21
C TYR A 35 7.60 1.52 -18.50
N LEU A 36 7.03 1.46 -19.71
CA LEU A 36 6.12 0.39 -20.09
C LEU A 36 6.82 -0.96 -20.31
N GLU A 37 8.09 -0.96 -20.73
CA GLU A 37 8.93 -2.16 -20.84
C GLU A 37 9.07 -2.83 -19.48
N GLY A 38 9.43 -2.09 -18.44
CA GLY A 38 9.57 -2.63 -17.08
C GLY A 38 8.30 -3.32 -16.56
N ILE A 39 7.13 -2.91 -17.04
CA ILE A 39 5.83 -3.42 -16.63
C ILE A 39 5.39 -4.59 -17.52
N PHE A 40 5.32 -4.38 -18.82
CA PHE A 40 4.80 -5.37 -19.77
C PHE A 40 5.80 -6.46 -20.14
N VAL A 41 7.11 -6.25 -19.98
CA VAL A 41 8.12 -7.31 -20.16
C VAL A 41 8.48 -7.95 -18.82
N GLY A 42 8.44 -7.17 -17.73
CA GLY A 42 8.78 -7.64 -16.39
C GLY A 42 7.69 -8.42 -15.66
N SER A 43 6.41 -8.29 -16.05
CA SER A 43 5.28 -8.94 -15.36
C SER A 43 4.31 -9.63 -16.32
N ASP A 44 4.36 -10.96 -16.35
CA ASP A 44 3.40 -11.78 -17.10
C ASP A 44 1.97 -11.62 -16.57
N ASP A 45 1.80 -11.41 -15.25
CA ASP A 45 0.49 -11.23 -14.63
C ASP A 45 -0.21 -9.96 -15.14
N ILE A 46 0.50 -8.84 -15.27
CA ILE A 46 -0.08 -7.61 -15.85
C ILE A 46 -0.44 -7.80 -17.32
N ARG A 47 0.38 -8.51 -18.10
CA ARG A 47 0.07 -8.82 -19.51
C ARG A 47 -1.23 -9.63 -19.63
N LEU A 48 -1.48 -10.56 -18.72
CA LEU A 48 -2.72 -11.35 -18.68
C LEU A 48 -3.95 -10.50 -18.34
N GLN A 49 -3.79 -9.49 -17.48
CA GLN A 49 -4.87 -8.56 -17.12
C GLN A 49 -5.14 -7.52 -18.21
N LEU A 50 -4.13 -7.15 -18.99
CA LEU A 50 -4.20 -6.13 -20.05
C LEU A 50 -3.73 -6.68 -21.41
N PRO A 51 -4.41 -7.69 -21.99
CA PRO A 51 -3.93 -8.39 -23.17
C PRO A 51 -3.87 -7.51 -24.43
N ASP A 52 -4.80 -6.59 -24.59
CA ASP A 52 -4.84 -5.70 -25.76
C ASP A 52 -3.74 -4.62 -25.68
N ALA A 53 -3.50 -4.05 -24.50
CA ALA A 53 -2.39 -3.13 -24.29
C ALA A 53 -1.03 -3.83 -24.43
N ALA A 54 -0.91 -5.07 -23.95
CA ALA A 54 0.30 -5.87 -24.11
C ALA A 54 0.60 -6.17 -25.59
N LYS A 55 -0.41 -6.58 -26.37
CA LYS A 55 -0.25 -6.80 -27.82
C LYS A 55 0.15 -5.53 -28.56
N GLU A 56 -0.39 -4.39 -28.16
CA GLU A 56 -0.05 -3.11 -28.78
C GLU A 56 1.39 -2.70 -28.42
N PHE A 57 1.77 -2.86 -27.14
CA PHE A 57 3.14 -2.64 -26.68
C PHE A 57 4.14 -3.53 -27.43
N ASP A 58 3.86 -4.82 -27.66
CA ASP A 58 4.76 -5.72 -28.39
C ASP A 58 5.04 -5.26 -29.85
N LYS A 59 4.06 -4.62 -30.49
CA LYS A 59 4.27 -4.05 -31.85
C LYS A 59 5.18 -2.82 -31.79
N ILE A 60 4.95 -1.96 -30.80
CA ILE A 60 5.77 -0.76 -30.57
C ILE A 60 7.19 -1.19 -30.22
N ASP A 61 7.35 -2.18 -29.35
CA ASP A 61 8.63 -2.73 -28.92
C ASP A 61 9.46 -3.27 -30.08
N LYS A 62 8.86 -4.12 -30.93
CA LYS A 62 9.53 -4.63 -32.15
C LYS A 62 10.01 -3.49 -33.06
N THR A 63 9.19 -2.46 -33.20
CA THR A 63 9.53 -1.29 -34.01
C THR A 63 10.67 -0.52 -33.35
N TRP A 64 10.57 -0.23 -32.05
CA TRP A 64 11.58 0.48 -31.27
C TRP A 64 12.94 -0.23 -31.33
N MET A 65 12.97 -1.53 -31.08
CA MET A 65 14.18 -2.34 -31.13
C MET A 65 14.84 -2.36 -32.51
N LYS A 66 14.04 -2.39 -33.59
CA LYS A 66 14.57 -2.25 -34.95
C LYS A 66 15.23 -0.89 -35.15
N ILE A 67 14.57 0.20 -34.70
CA ILE A 67 15.14 1.56 -34.79
C ILE A 67 16.44 1.64 -33.99
N MET A 68 16.48 1.13 -32.76
CA MET A 68 17.70 1.13 -31.93
C MET A 68 18.82 0.33 -32.59
N ALA A 69 18.53 -0.85 -33.14
CA ALA A 69 19.52 -1.69 -33.81
C ALA A 69 20.09 -1.04 -35.08
N ASP A 70 19.26 -0.39 -35.90
CA ASP A 70 19.70 0.30 -37.11
C ASP A 70 20.53 1.55 -36.76
N THR A 71 20.16 2.26 -35.68
CA THR A 71 20.92 3.42 -35.17
C THR A 71 22.23 3.02 -34.53
N ALA A 72 22.29 1.84 -33.89
CA ALA A 72 23.55 1.29 -33.37
C ALA A 72 24.54 0.91 -34.48
N LYS A 73 24.03 0.51 -35.67
CA LYS A 73 24.87 0.23 -36.85
C LYS A 73 25.41 1.50 -37.51
N ASN A 74 24.61 2.57 -37.55
CA ASN A 74 25.04 3.88 -38.04
C ASN A 74 24.73 4.97 -37.01
N THR A 75 25.74 5.32 -36.22
CA THR A 75 25.62 6.31 -35.13
C THR A 75 25.61 7.75 -35.61
N ASN A 76 25.60 8.00 -36.93
CA ASN A 76 25.50 9.35 -37.46
C ASN A 76 24.08 9.90 -37.23
N ALA A 77 23.97 10.92 -36.37
CA ALA A 77 22.70 11.57 -36.05
C ALA A 77 21.98 12.13 -37.28
N HIS A 78 22.72 12.63 -38.27
CA HIS A 78 22.13 13.10 -39.52
C HIS A 78 21.37 11.96 -40.24
N ASP A 79 21.99 10.80 -40.38
CA ASP A 79 21.41 9.66 -41.11
C ASP A 79 20.31 8.97 -40.30
N ALA A 80 20.47 8.88 -38.98
CA ALA A 80 19.49 8.26 -38.10
C ALA A 80 18.17 9.06 -38.00
N CYS A 81 18.29 10.39 -37.91
CA CYS A 81 17.14 11.31 -37.78
C CYS A 81 16.49 11.66 -39.12
N LEU A 82 17.25 11.74 -40.21
CA LEU A 82 16.71 12.04 -41.55
C LEU A 82 16.31 10.79 -42.35
N ALA A 83 16.38 9.60 -41.75
CA ALA A 83 15.77 8.41 -42.32
C ALA A 83 14.29 8.67 -42.67
N GLU A 84 13.85 8.14 -43.80
CA GLU A 84 12.54 8.46 -44.38
C GLU A 84 11.40 8.21 -43.38
N GLY A 85 10.63 9.26 -43.07
CA GLY A 85 9.48 9.19 -42.16
C GLY A 85 9.81 9.02 -40.67
N ARG A 86 11.08 9.11 -40.23
CA ARG A 86 11.51 8.85 -38.84
C ARG A 86 10.69 9.61 -37.80
N VAL A 87 10.54 10.93 -37.97
CA VAL A 87 9.79 11.79 -37.04
C VAL A 87 8.33 11.34 -36.96
N GLY A 88 7.71 11.01 -38.10
CA GLY A 88 6.34 10.50 -38.14
C GLY A 88 6.18 9.18 -37.39
N VAL A 89 7.09 8.22 -37.62
CA VAL A 89 7.10 6.93 -36.93
C VAL A 89 7.24 7.11 -35.41
N LEU A 90 8.19 7.95 -34.95
CA LEU A 90 8.37 8.21 -33.53
C LEU A 90 7.17 8.92 -32.89
N THR A 91 6.55 9.84 -33.62
CA THR A 91 5.34 10.54 -33.17
C THR A 91 4.17 9.57 -33.01
N GLU A 92 3.97 8.68 -33.99
CA GLU A 92 2.95 7.63 -33.93
C GLU A 92 3.21 6.67 -32.76
N MET A 93 4.47 6.22 -32.60
CA MET A 93 4.86 5.37 -31.48
C MET A 93 4.60 6.03 -30.14
N SER A 94 5.00 7.30 -29.95
CA SER A 94 4.70 8.07 -28.73
C SER A 94 3.19 8.12 -28.46
N GLY A 95 2.38 8.39 -29.48
CA GLY A 95 0.92 8.43 -29.32
C GLY A 95 0.30 7.07 -28.98
N ASN A 96 0.86 5.97 -29.49
CA ASN A 96 0.40 4.62 -29.13
C ASN A 96 0.89 4.21 -27.73
N LEU A 97 2.08 4.65 -27.30
CA LEU A 97 2.54 4.49 -25.91
C LEU A 97 1.63 5.25 -24.93
N ASP A 98 1.16 6.45 -25.29
CA ASP A 98 0.21 7.21 -24.47
C ASP A 98 -1.12 6.47 -24.27
N LYS A 99 -1.61 5.78 -25.32
CA LYS A 99 -2.80 4.92 -25.21
C LYS A 99 -2.56 3.74 -24.25
N CYS A 100 -1.41 3.08 -24.37
CA CYS A 100 -1.05 1.97 -23.48
C CYS A 100 -0.94 2.44 -22.02
N GLN A 101 -0.31 3.60 -21.79
CA GLN A 101 -0.20 4.20 -20.47
C GLN A 101 -1.58 4.55 -19.91
N LYS A 102 -2.47 5.12 -20.73
CA LYS A 102 -3.84 5.40 -20.30
C LYS A 102 -4.60 4.13 -19.89
N SER A 103 -4.53 3.07 -20.68
CA SER A 103 -5.17 1.79 -20.33
C SER A 103 -4.63 1.20 -19.03
N LEU A 104 -3.33 1.37 -18.76
CA LEU A 104 -2.73 0.97 -17.49
C LEU A 104 -3.28 1.82 -16.32
N THR A 105 -3.34 3.14 -16.47
CA THR A 105 -3.90 4.04 -15.46
C THR A 105 -5.36 3.70 -15.15
N ASP A 106 -6.21 3.51 -16.16
CA ASP A 106 -7.63 3.16 -16.00
C ASP A 106 -7.78 1.81 -15.26
N TYR A 107 -6.88 0.86 -15.52
CA TYR A 107 -6.83 -0.43 -14.81
C TYR A 107 -6.45 -0.26 -13.33
N LEU A 108 -5.39 0.49 -13.03
CA LEU A 108 -4.97 0.77 -11.66
C LEU A 108 -6.07 1.51 -10.88
N GLU A 109 -6.75 2.47 -11.50
CA GLU A 109 -7.91 3.15 -10.90
C GLU A 109 -9.05 2.18 -10.59
N THR A 110 -9.33 1.23 -11.47
CA THR A 110 -10.34 0.18 -11.23
C THR A 110 -9.97 -0.65 -9.99
N LYS A 111 -8.70 -1.01 -9.83
CA LYS A 111 -8.21 -1.73 -8.64
C LYS A 111 -8.30 -0.90 -7.37
N ARG A 112 -7.98 0.40 -7.44
CA ARG A 112 -8.12 1.34 -6.32
C ARG A 112 -9.57 1.53 -5.90
N ASN A 113 -10.50 1.60 -6.86
CA ASN A 113 -11.92 1.70 -6.56
C ASN A 113 -12.46 0.44 -5.87
N ALA A 114 -11.96 -0.74 -6.26
CA ALA A 114 -12.34 -2.00 -5.63
C ALA A 114 -11.78 -2.15 -4.20
N PHE A 115 -10.56 -1.66 -3.94
CA PHE A 115 -9.98 -1.59 -2.60
C PHE A 115 -9.38 -0.21 -2.33
N PRO A 116 -10.17 0.72 -1.72
CA PRO A 116 -9.78 2.12 -1.55
C PRO A 116 -8.50 2.38 -0.76
N ARG A 117 -7.96 1.40 -0.03
CA ARG A 117 -6.66 1.58 0.64
C ARG A 117 -5.50 1.65 -0.35
N PHE A 118 -5.64 1.16 -1.58
CA PHE A 118 -4.62 1.32 -2.61
C PHE A 118 -4.38 2.76 -3.05
N PHE A 119 -5.21 3.73 -2.63
CA PHE A 119 -4.91 5.15 -2.81
C PHE A 119 -3.76 5.65 -1.91
N PHE A 120 -3.35 4.88 -0.89
CA PHE A 120 -2.23 5.23 0.01
C PHE A 120 -0.86 4.79 -0.50
N ILE A 121 -0.80 4.10 -1.63
CA ILE A 121 0.44 3.64 -2.27
C ILE A 121 0.53 4.19 -3.70
N SER A 122 1.76 4.37 -4.16
CA SER A 122 2.06 4.86 -5.52
C SER A 122 1.68 3.85 -6.60
N ASP A 123 1.66 4.28 -7.86
CA ASP A 123 1.41 3.40 -9.01
C ASP A 123 2.44 2.27 -9.08
N ASP A 124 3.73 2.57 -8.89
CA ASP A 124 4.82 1.59 -8.91
C ASP A 124 4.68 0.55 -7.79
N GLU A 125 4.29 0.98 -6.59
CA GLU A 125 4.06 0.07 -5.47
C GLU A 125 2.83 -0.82 -5.71
N LEU A 126 1.75 -0.25 -6.25
CA LEU A 126 0.57 -1.04 -6.61
C LEU A 126 0.88 -2.04 -7.72
N LEU A 127 1.70 -1.67 -8.71
CA LEU A 127 2.18 -2.58 -9.74
C LEU A 127 3.06 -3.69 -9.17
N SER A 128 3.90 -3.41 -8.17
CA SER A 128 4.70 -4.44 -7.50
C SER A 128 3.84 -5.50 -6.80
N VAL A 129 2.64 -5.13 -6.33
CA VAL A 129 1.67 -6.02 -5.70
C VAL A 129 0.86 -6.80 -6.74
N LEU A 130 0.42 -6.13 -7.82
CA LEU A 130 -0.43 -6.73 -8.85
C LEU A 130 0.35 -7.55 -9.88
N GLY A 131 1.64 -7.26 -10.03
CA GLY A 131 2.51 -7.84 -11.06
C GLY A 131 3.24 -9.11 -10.62
N THR A 132 2.91 -9.66 -9.46
CA THR A 132 3.43 -10.91 -8.94
C THR A 132 2.31 -11.81 -8.46
N SER A 133 2.48 -13.11 -8.68
CA SER A 133 1.61 -14.15 -8.10
C SER A 133 1.89 -14.41 -6.62
N ASP A 134 2.97 -13.84 -6.07
CA ASP A 134 3.26 -13.91 -4.65
C ASP A 134 2.40 -12.93 -3.84
N VAL A 135 1.40 -13.50 -3.16
CA VAL A 135 0.45 -12.77 -2.31
C VAL A 135 1.10 -12.12 -1.08
N THR A 136 2.34 -12.49 -0.73
CA THR A 136 3.06 -11.91 0.40
C THR A 136 3.75 -10.59 0.07
N SER A 137 3.86 -10.23 -1.22
CA SER A 137 4.38 -8.93 -1.69
C SER A 137 3.67 -7.73 -1.06
N ILE A 138 2.39 -7.88 -0.69
CA ILE A 138 1.61 -6.83 -0.02
C ILE A 138 2.18 -6.42 1.35
N GLN A 139 2.93 -7.32 2.01
CA GLN A 139 3.42 -7.14 3.38
C GLN A 139 4.29 -5.88 3.52
N GLU A 140 5.12 -5.58 2.52
CA GLU A 140 5.99 -4.40 2.50
C GLU A 140 5.21 -3.08 2.57
N HIS A 141 3.95 -3.11 2.12
CA HIS A 141 3.09 -1.94 2.02
C HIS A 141 2.04 -1.87 3.14
N MET A 142 1.99 -2.86 4.05
CA MET A 142 0.92 -2.97 5.04
C MET A 142 0.80 -1.76 5.97
N LEU A 143 1.93 -1.20 6.42
CA LEU A 143 1.95 0.00 7.26
C LEU A 143 1.51 1.28 6.53
N LYS A 144 1.57 1.31 5.19
CA LYS A 144 1.01 2.40 4.39
C LYS A 144 -0.49 2.20 4.18
N LEU A 145 -0.91 0.95 3.98
CA LEU A 145 -2.29 0.60 3.72
C LEU A 145 -3.18 0.66 4.96
N PHE A 146 -2.65 0.33 6.14
CA PHE A 146 -3.41 0.23 7.40
C PHE A 146 -2.70 0.96 8.53
N ASP A 147 -3.51 1.53 9.42
CA ASP A 147 -3.02 2.11 10.65
C ASP A 147 -2.61 0.99 11.63
N ASN A 148 -1.30 0.92 11.90
CA ASN A 148 -0.65 -0.03 12.80
C ASN A 148 -0.98 -1.53 12.56
N CYS A 149 -1.10 -1.93 11.29
CA CYS A 149 -1.04 -3.34 10.89
C CYS A 149 0.29 -3.53 10.13
N ALA A 150 1.26 -4.14 10.78
CA ALA A 150 2.59 -4.36 10.20
C ALA A 150 2.60 -5.58 9.30
N GLU A 151 2.00 -6.67 9.75
CA GLU A 151 2.02 -7.93 9.00
C GLU A 151 0.69 -8.69 9.09
N LEU A 152 0.36 -9.40 8.02
CA LEU A 152 -0.68 -10.44 8.02
C LEU A 152 -0.08 -11.80 8.36
N ILE A 153 -0.82 -12.62 9.10
CA ILE A 153 -0.39 -13.98 9.42
C ILE A 153 -0.96 -14.93 8.38
N PHE A 154 -0.15 -15.26 7.37
CA PHE A 154 -0.49 -16.25 6.36
C PHE A 154 -0.34 -17.69 6.90
N ALA A 155 -1.17 -18.61 6.39
CA ALA A 155 -1.09 -20.03 6.71
C ALA A 155 -1.49 -20.90 5.50
N ARG A 156 -1.29 -22.22 5.63
CA ARG A 156 -1.58 -23.22 4.57
C ARG A 156 -0.92 -22.86 3.23
N ASN A 157 0.39 -22.59 3.26
CA ASN A 157 1.16 -22.13 2.09
C ASN A 157 0.55 -20.88 1.44
N ASN A 158 0.32 -19.85 2.26
CA ASN A 158 -0.23 -18.54 1.85
C ASN A 158 -1.64 -18.56 1.24
N ARG A 159 -2.39 -19.66 1.39
CA ARG A 159 -3.77 -19.77 0.88
C ARG A 159 -4.82 -19.17 1.81
N ILE A 160 -4.46 -18.91 3.06
CA ILE A 160 -5.35 -18.25 4.01
C ILE A 160 -4.60 -17.20 4.82
N VAL A 161 -5.33 -16.17 5.23
CA VAL A 161 -4.91 -15.22 6.28
C VAL A 161 -5.67 -15.57 7.56
N LYS A 162 -4.92 -15.79 8.64
CA LYS A 162 -5.48 -16.21 9.94
C LYS A 162 -5.39 -15.15 11.03
N GLY A 163 -4.76 -14.01 10.78
CA GLY A 163 -4.57 -12.97 11.79
C GLY A 163 -3.71 -11.82 11.30
N MET A 164 -3.38 -10.92 12.23
CA MET A 164 -2.48 -9.79 11.96
C MET A 164 -1.52 -9.53 13.13
N VAL A 165 -0.46 -8.79 12.85
CA VAL A 165 0.57 -8.35 13.79
C VAL A 165 0.72 -6.82 13.68
N SER A 166 0.79 -6.13 14.81
CA SER A 166 1.05 -4.69 14.90
C SER A 166 2.55 -4.37 14.84
N ALA A 167 2.90 -3.11 14.61
CA ALA A 167 4.30 -2.66 14.61
C ALA A 167 4.99 -2.85 15.97
N GLU A 168 4.23 -2.94 17.06
CA GLU A 168 4.75 -3.21 18.40
C GLU A 168 4.97 -4.71 18.68
N GLY A 169 4.54 -5.59 17.77
CA GLY A 169 4.60 -7.05 17.90
C GLY A 169 3.39 -7.66 18.64
N GLU A 170 2.32 -6.91 18.86
CA GLU A 170 1.07 -7.47 19.37
C GLU A 170 0.29 -8.10 18.22
N SER A 171 -0.31 -9.28 18.43
CA SER A 171 -1.01 -10.01 17.38
C SER A 171 -2.31 -10.61 17.88
N PHE A 172 -3.23 -10.87 16.95
CA PHE A 172 -4.43 -11.64 17.22
C PHE A 172 -4.81 -12.48 16.00
N GLU A 173 -5.41 -13.64 16.27
CA GLU A 173 -6.01 -14.48 15.24
C GLU A 173 -7.44 -14.03 14.92
N PHE A 174 -7.81 -14.12 13.66
CA PHE A 174 -9.16 -13.85 13.19
C PHE A 174 -10.12 -14.94 13.67
N ARG A 175 -11.36 -14.55 13.99
CA ARG A 175 -12.43 -15.49 14.36
C ARG A 175 -12.79 -16.37 13.18
N THR A 176 -12.77 -15.80 11.98
CA THR A 176 -12.93 -16.52 10.72
C THR A 176 -11.68 -16.33 9.87
N VAL A 177 -11.08 -17.41 9.40
CA VAL A 177 -9.95 -17.30 8.46
C VAL A 177 -10.44 -16.76 7.11
N VAL A 178 -9.62 -15.97 6.44
CA VAL A 178 -9.93 -15.41 5.11
C VAL A 178 -9.15 -16.18 4.06
N ASN A 179 -9.85 -16.67 3.02
CA ASN A 179 -9.19 -17.34 1.90
C ASN A 179 -8.50 -16.33 0.99
N VAL A 180 -7.30 -16.67 0.54
CA VAL A 180 -6.51 -15.90 -0.41
C VAL A 180 -6.75 -16.50 -1.79
N GLU A 181 -7.85 -16.11 -2.40
CA GLU A 181 -8.29 -16.60 -3.71
C GLU A 181 -8.71 -15.43 -4.59
N GLY A 182 -8.38 -15.53 -5.89
CA GLY A 182 -8.70 -14.51 -6.87
C GLY A 182 -7.86 -13.24 -6.71
N ALA A 183 -8.44 -12.10 -7.10
CA ALA A 183 -7.73 -10.83 -7.19
C ALA A 183 -7.44 -10.21 -5.80
N VAL A 184 -6.29 -9.54 -5.67
CA VAL A 184 -5.78 -9.02 -4.39
C VAL A 184 -6.77 -8.12 -3.68
N GLU A 185 -7.43 -7.21 -4.40
CA GLU A 185 -8.44 -6.31 -3.88
C GLU A 185 -9.61 -7.04 -3.18
N THR A 186 -9.93 -8.26 -3.63
CA THR A 186 -11.09 -9.01 -3.14
C THR A 186 -10.79 -9.58 -1.76
N TRP A 187 -9.71 -10.35 -1.63
CA TRP A 187 -9.37 -10.95 -0.35
C TRP A 187 -8.82 -9.92 0.64
N MET A 188 -8.15 -8.85 0.19
CA MET A 188 -7.73 -7.76 1.08
C MET A 188 -8.93 -6.99 1.66
N THR A 189 -10.01 -6.84 0.88
CA THR A 189 -11.26 -6.28 1.39
C THR A 189 -11.87 -7.20 2.46
N ALA A 190 -11.87 -8.51 2.24
CA ALA A 190 -12.35 -9.49 3.23
C ALA A 190 -11.49 -9.47 4.51
N VAL A 191 -10.16 -9.40 4.39
CA VAL A 191 -9.24 -9.23 5.53
C VAL A 191 -9.57 -7.96 6.33
N SER A 192 -9.73 -6.82 5.65
CA SER A 192 -10.07 -5.54 6.29
C SER A 192 -11.40 -5.60 7.07
N ILE A 193 -12.39 -6.31 6.54
CA ILE A 193 -13.68 -6.53 7.21
C ILE A 193 -13.49 -7.43 8.44
N GLU A 194 -12.82 -8.56 8.27
CA GLU A 194 -12.63 -9.54 9.34
C GLU A 194 -11.76 -9.00 10.48
N MET A 195 -10.73 -8.20 10.18
CA MET A 195 -9.95 -7.45 11.17
C MET A 195 -10.87 -6.65 12.11
N LYS A 196 -11.83 -5.91 11.55
CA LYS A 196 -12.78 -5.07 12.31
C LYS A 196 -13.76 -5.92 13.11
N ILE A 197 -14.30 -6.99 12.51
CA ILE A 197 -15.26 -7.89 13.18
C ILE A 197 -14.58 -8.57 14.37
N THR A 198 -13.42 -9.18 14.14
CA THR A 198 -12.64 -9.85 15.18
C THR A 198 -12.24 -8.88 16.28
N LEU A 199 -11.68 -7.71 15.95
CA LEU A 199 -11.25 -6.74 16.96
C LEU A 199 -12.44 -6.23 17.78
N ARG A 200 -13.61 -6.01 17.16
CA ARG A 200 -14.83 -5.65 17.88
C ARG A 200 -15.28 -6.75 18.86
N ALA A 201 -15.17 -8.02 18.48
CA ALA A 201 -15.48 -9.14 19.36
C ALA A 201 -14.50 -9.21 20.53
N ILE A 202 -13.19 -9.15 20.26
CA ILE A 202 -12.13 -9.13 21.28
C ILE A 202 -12.32 -7.96 22.25
N MET A 203 -12.66 -6.77 21.75
CA MET A 203 -12.95 -5.61 22.58
C MET A 203 -14.13 -5.85 23.53
N LYS A 204 -15.25 -6.39 23.03
CA LYS A 204 -16.42 -6.70 23.86
C LYS A 204 -16.10 -7.74 24.94
N GLU A 205 -15.37 -8.80 24.57
CA GLU A 205 -14.92 -9.82 25.52
C GLU A 205 -14.01 -9.21 26.58
N SER A 206 -13.01 -8.43 26.17
CA SER A 206 -12.09 -7.72 27.07
C SER A 206 -12.84 -6.84 28.07
N VAL A 207 -13.81 -6.03 27.62
CA VAL A 207 -14.67 -5.21 28.50
C VAL A 207 -15.48 -6.09 29.45
N PHE A 208 -16.07 -7.19 28.99
CA PHE A 208 -16.89 -8.07 29.83
C PHE A 208 -16.07 -8.81 30.92
N PHE A 209 -14.83 -9.17 30.62
CA PHE A 209 -13.96 -9.89 31.55
C PHE A 209 -13.22 -9.01 32.55
N TYR A 210 -13.11 -7.70 32.30
CA TYR A 210 -12.47 -6.74 33.21
C TYR A 210 -12.89 -6.90 34.70
N PRO A 211 -14.19 -6.86 35.06
CA PRO A 211 -14.60 -6.96 36.46
C PRO A 211 -14.48 -8.38 37.03
N LYS A 212 -14.26 -9.38 36.18
CA LYS A 212 -14.24 -10.80 36.57
C LYS A 212 -12.84 -11.28 36.95
N HIS A 213 -11.81 -10.49 36.70
CA HIS A 213 -10.41 -10.88 36.82
C HIS A 213 -9.64 -9.80 37.58
N GLN A 214 -8.52 -10.17 38.20
CA GLN A 214 -7.58 -9.18 38.72
C GLN A 214 -7.03 -8.35 37.56
N ARG A 215 -6.96 -7.02 37.73
CA ARG A 215 -6.59 -6.06 36.67
C ARG A 215 -5.31 -6.45 35.91
N LEU A 216 -4.22 -6.77 36.61
CA LEU A 216 -2.95 -7.15 35.99
C LEU A 216 -3.06 -8.43 35.14
N LYS A 217 -3.77 -9.44 35.65
CA LYS A 217 -4.01 -10.70 34.93
C LYS A 217 -4.88 -10.48 33.68
N TRP A 218 -5.91 -9.64 33.79
CA TRP A 218 -6.74 -9.25 32.66
C TRP A 218 -5.94 -8.49 31.59
N MET A 219 -5.02 -7.60 32.00
CA MET A 219 -4.15 -6.86 31.08
C MET A 219 -3.18 -7.76 30.31
N ASP A 220 -2.66 -8.82 30.95
CA ASP A 220 -1.80 -9.80 30.30
C ASP A 220 -2.57 -10.63 29.24
N MET A 221 -3.83 -10.96 29.53
CA MET A 221 -4.70 -11.74 28.63
C MET A 221 -5.31 -10.93 27.48
N SER A 222 -5.38 -9.60 27.60
CA SER A 222 -6.09 -8.74 26.64
C SER A 222 -5.12 -7.94 25.76
N LEU A 223 -5.53 -7.56 24.55
CA LEU A 223 -4.76 -6.66 23.69
C LEU A 223 -4.59 -5.30 24.35
N GLY A 224 -3.43 -4.65 24.18
CA GLY A 224 -3.09 -3.40 24.87
C GLY A 224 -4.09 -2.28 24.63
N MET A 225 -4.50 -2.06 23.36
CA MET A 225 -5.51 -1.06 23.03
C MET A 225 -6.91 -1.44 23.51
N CYS A 226 -7.20 -2.74 23.64
CA CYS A 226 -8.43 -3.21 24.28
C CYS A 226 -8.41 -2.94 25.79
N CYS A 227 -7.25 -3.10 26.45
CA CYS A 227 -7.10 -2.75 27.85
C CYS A 227 -7.39 -1.27 28.10
N GLN A 228 -6.78 -0.38 27.32
CA GLN A 228 -6.98 1.06 27.44
C GLN A 228 -8.44 1.46 27.26
N THR A 229 -9.10 0.92 26.23
CA THR A 229 -10.51 1.21 25.96
C THR A 229 -11.41 0.61 27.04
N GLY A 230 -11.15 -0.62 27.48
CA GLY A 230 -11.92 -1.28 28.54
C GLY A 230 -11.84 -0.53 29.88
N ILE A 231 -10.65 -0.08 30.26
CA ILE A 231 -10.46 0.76 31.46
C ILE A 231 -11.28 2.05 31.36
N LYS A 232 -11.29 2.72 30.20
CA LYS A 232 -12.09 3.93 30.00
C LYS A 232 -13.59 3.67 30.17
N VAL A 233 -14.10 2.60 29.56
CA VAL A 233 -15.53 2.21 29.68
C VAL A 233 -15.89 1.95 31.14
N TRP A 234 -15.10 1.15 31.85
CA TRP A 234 -15.37 0.84 33.24
C TRP A 234 -15.19 2.03 34.16
N TRP A 235 -14.17 2.85 33.94
CA TRP A 235 -13.97 4.07 34.71
C TRP A 235 -15.17 5.03 34.58
N THR A 236 -15.71 5.20 33.38
CA THR A 236 -16.91 6.02 33.14
C THR A 236 -18.13 5.46 33.86
N TRP A 237 -18.35 4.15 33.81
CA TRP A 237 -19.45 3.53 34.54
C TRP A 237 -19.28 3.64 36.07
N GLU A 238 -18.06 3.38 36.57
CA GLU A 238 -17.76 3.43 38.01
C GLU A 238 -17.91 4.84 38.57
N ILE A 239 -17.49 5.88 37.84
CA ILE A 239 -17.67 7.26 38.31
C ILE A 239 -19.15 7.66 38.33
N GLU A 240 -19.95 7.24 37.35
CA GLU A 240 -21.41 7.47 37.33
C GLU A 240 -22.10 6.76 38.51
N ASP A 241 -21.72 5.52 38.80
CA ASP A 241 -22.22 4.80 39.98
C ASP A 241 -21.86 5.52 41.28
N VAL A 242 -20.63 6.02 41.41
CA VAL A 242 -20.20 6.83 42.55
C VAL A 242 -21.08 8.07 42.71
N PHE A 243 -21.37 8.81 41.64
CA PHE A 243 -22.29 9.95 41.71
C PHE A 243 -23.71 9.55 42.13
N ASN A 244 -24.22 8.43 41.62
CA ASN A 244 -25.53 7.90 42.01
C ASN A 244 -25.57 7.54 43.51
N ARG A 245 -24.53 6.90 44.03
CA ARG A 245 -24.41 6.56 45.46
C ARG A 245 -24.32 7.79 46.35
N VAL A 246 -23.57 8.82 45.92
CA VAL A 246 -23.54 10.12 46.63
C VAL A 246 -24.94 10.72 46.71
N ARG A 247 -25.69 10.71 45.59
CA ARG A 247 -27.08 11.19 45.55
C ARG A 247 -28.01 10.41 46.49
N LEU A 248 -27.79 9.11 46.64
CA LEU A 248 -28.54 8.24 47.56
C LEU A 248 -28.11 8.39 49.04
N GLY A 249 -27.11 9.21 49.34
CA GLY A 249 -26.71 9.57 50.71
C GLY A 249 -25.34 9.06 51.15
N ASP A 250 -24.62 8.27 50.33
CA ASP A 250 -23.25 7.83 50.62
C ASP A 250 -22.24 8.95 50.34
N LYS A 251 -22.09 9.86 51.31
CA LYS A 251 -21.15 11.00 51.22
C LYS A 251 -19.68 10.58 51.10
N ASN A 252 -19.34 9.32 51.41
CA ASN A 252 -17.97 8.81 51.38
C ASN A 252 -17.63 8.07 50.08
N ALA A 253 -18.61 7.81 49.19
CA ALA A 253 -18.41 7.03 47.97
C ALA A 253 -17.24 7.54 47.11
N MET A 254 -17.12 8.86 46.93
CA MET A 254 -16.02 9.47 46.17
C MET A 254 -14.65 9.24 46.82
N LYS A 255 -14.57 9.33 48.16
CA LYS A 255 -13.32 9.10 48.91
C LYS A 255 -12.90 7.63 48.85
N ALA A 256 -13.87 6.71 48.96
CA ALA A 256 -13.63 5.28 48.83
C ALA A 256 -13.15 4.91 47.41
N TYR A 257 -13.76 5.49 46.37
CA TYR A 257 -13.33 5.29 44.99
C TYR A 257 -11.92 5.83 44.74
N GLY A 258 -11.60 7.01 45.28
CA GLY A 258 -10.23 7.55 45.22
C GLY A 258 -9.19 6.64 45.87
N ALA A 259 -9.53 5.99 46.99
CA ALA A 259 -8.65 5.00 47.64
C ALA A 259 -8.45 3.75 46.77
N LYS A 260 -9.50 3.26 46.11
CA LYS A 260 -9.42 2.16 45.13
C LYS A 260 -8.46 2.50 43.99
N LEU A 261 -8.63 3.64 43.33
CA LEU A 261 -7.77 4.08 42.23
C LEU A 261 -6.30 4.22 42.67
N LYS A 262 -6.06 4.74 43.87
CA LYS A 262 -4.71 4.83 44.44
C LYS A 262 -4.07 3.45 44.62
N ASN A 263 -4.83 2.46 45.08
CA ASN A 263 -4.35 1.09 45.21
C ASN A 263 -4.02 0.47 43.84
N GLU A 264 -4.88 0.66 42.84
CA GLU A 264 -4.61 0.16 41.48
C GLU A 264 -3.35 0.77 40.87
N VAL A 265 -3.11 2.08 41.07
CA VAL A 265 -1.87 2.74 40.65
C VAL A 265 -0.66 2.15 41.38
N ASN A 266 -0.76 1.93 42.69
CA ASN A 266 0.33 1.32 43.46
C ASN A 266 0.65 -0.10 42.98
N ASP A 267 -0.36 -0.87 42.58
CA ASP A 267 -0.15 -2.22 42.05
C ASP A 267 0.55 -2.19 40.67
N LEU A 268 0.20 -1.25 39.80
CA LEU A 268 0.93 -1.02 38.54
C LEU A 268 2.39 -0.61 38.81
N VAL A 269 2.64 0.29 39.76
CA VAL A 269 4.00 0.73 40.13
C VAL A 269 4.85 -0.42 40.66
N LYS A 270 4.26 -1.33 41.44
CA LYS A 270 4.95 -2.55 41.88
C LYS A 270 5.28 -3.44 40.69
N GLU A 271 4.33 -3.64 39.78
CA GLU A 271 4.49 -4.51 38.61
C GLU A 271 5.61 -4.02 37.68
N VAL A 272 5.71 -2.72 37.40
CA VAL A 272 6.78 -2.14 36.56
C VAL A 272 8.19 -2.44 37.10
N ARG A 273 8.34 -2.61 38.42
CA ARG A 273 9.62 -2.91 39.08
C ARG A 273 10.01 -4.39 38.98
N THR A 274 9.12 -5.25 38.48
CA THR A 274 9.40 -6.66 38.24
C THR A 274 9.96 -6.90 36.83
N ASP A 275 10.43 -8.12 36.58
CA ASP A 275 10.86 -8.50 35.24
C ASP A 275 9.64 -8.83 34.37
N LEU A 276 9.30 -7.89 33.48
CA LEU A 276 8.13 -7.96 32.60
C LEU A 276 8.53 -8.23 31.16
N LYS A 277 7.73 -9.04 30.47
CA LYS A 277 7.77 -9.15 29.02
C LYS A 277 7.63 -7.76 28.39
N LYS A 278 8.36 -7.50 27.31
CA LYS A 278 8.40 -6.20 26.60
C LYS A 278 7.00 -5.63 26.31
N LEU A 279 6.08 -6.47 25.82
CA LEU A 279 4.69 -6.08 25.54
C LEU A 279 3.93 -5.71 26.81
N MET A 280 4.02 -6.53 27.86
CA MET A 280 3.33 -6.26 29.13
C MET A 280 3.86 -4.96 29.77
N ARG A 281 5.18 -4.72 29.72
CA ARG A 281 5.77 -3.46 30.18
C ARG A 281 5.19 -2.25 29.43
N LYS A 282 5.00 -2.35 28.11
CA LYS A 282 4.34 -1.29 27.31
C LYS A 282 2.86 -1.09 27.64
N LYS A 283 2.15 -2.13 28.11
CA LYS A 283 0.73 -2.03 28.51
C LYS A 283 0.55 -1.37 29.88
N VAL A 284 1.51 -1.60 30.79
CA VAL A 284 1.48 -1.11 32.17
C VAL A 284 1.95 0.35 32.26
N ASN A 285 2.96 0.73 31.47
CA ASN A 285 3.44 2.10 31.34
C ASN A 285 2.42 3.00 30.63
#